data_AF-A0A1X7SHH0-F1
#
_entry.id   AF-A0A1X7SHH0-F1
#
_cell.length_a   1.000
_cell.length_b   1.000
_cell.length_c   1.000
_cell.angle_alpha   90.00
_cell.angle_beta   90.00
_cell.angle_gamma   90.00
#
_symmetry.space_group_name_H-M   'P 1'
#
loop_
_entity.id
_entity.type
_entity.pdbx_description
1 polymer ?
#
loop_
_entity_poly.entity_id
_entity_poly.type
_entity_poly.pdbx_seq_one_letter_code
_entity_poly.pdbx_strand_id
1 'polypeptide(L)'
;MVWLARLGLREVLVVFVSLASLLPRNQSLKTLSIINDLIGDNGVMTLAESLRNNVTLQCLDLHGNLSITSASTGSLAELLRYNGSLSTLSVFHTSIGTDGALALAHPLRSNEKLKFLELDKQHEHACHLSLPYYEH
;
A
#
# COMPACT_ATOMS: atom_id res chain seq x y z
N MET A 1 -20.93 13.13 -3.84
CA MET A 1 -20.06 12.53 -2.81
C MET A 1 -19.14 13.62 -2.25
N VAL A 2 -19.66 14.42 -1.33
CA VAL A 2 -19.01 15.62 -0.76
C VAL A 2 -19.02 15.48 0.76
N TRP A 3 -18.15 14.67 1.35
CA TRP A 3 -18.11 14.55 2.82
C TRP A 3 -16.73 14.36 3.46
N LEU A 4 -15.61 14.41 2.72
CA LEU A 4 -14.27 14.38 3.34
C LEU A 4 -13.46 15.68 3.22
N ALA A 5 -13.81 16.59 2.32
CA ALA A 5 -13.07 17.85 2.12
C ALA A 5 -13.22 18.89 3.25
N ARG A 6 -13.90 18.56 4.37
CA ARG A 6 -14.15 19.46 5.50
C ARG A 6 -13.57 19.00 6.84
N LEU A 7 -12.95 17.82 6.90
CA LEU A 7 -12.21 17.42 8.10
C LEU A 7 -10.87 18.16 8.09
N GLY A 8 -10.69 19.11 9.00
CA GLY A 8 -9.40 19.78 9.17
C GLY A 8 -8.31 18.73 9.43
N LEU A 9 -7.09 18.97 8.96
CA LEU A 9 -5.95 18.02 9.02
C LEU A 9 -5.80 17.29 10.38
N ARG A 10 -6.19 17.94 11.49
CA ARG A 10 -6.17 17.35 12.83
C ARG A 10 -7.17 16.21 13.02
N GLU A 11 -8.39 16.33 12.51
CA GLU A 11 -9.41 15.27 12.57
C GLU A 11 -9.01 14.07 11.70
N VAL A 12 -8.45 14.34 10.51
CA VAL A 12 -7.93 13.32 9.58
C VAL A 12 -6.80 12.53 10.24
N LEU A 13 -5.85 13.19 10.91
CA LEU A 13 -4.76 12.54 11.64
C LEU A 13 -5.25 11.67 12.80
N VAL A 14 -6.23 12.12 13.58
CA VAL A 14 -6.77 11.35 14.72
C VAL A 14 -7.50 10.10 14.25
N VAL A 15 -8.28 10.20 13.16
CA VAL A 15 -8.96 9.06 12.54
C VAL A 15 -7.96 8.05 12.01
N PHE A 16 -6.87 8.53 11.38
CA PHE A 16 -5.84 7.65 10.83
C PHE A 16 -5.07 6.87 11.91
N VAL A 17 -4.64 7.55 12.98
CA VAL A 17 -3.96 6.90 14.11
C VAL A 17 -4.88 5.87 14.77
N SER A 18 -6.17 6.18 14.91
CA SER A 18 -7.15 5.25 15.46
C SER A 18 -7.32 4.02 14.56
N LEU A 19 -7.42 4.21 13.25
CA LEU A 19 -7.52 3.10 12.29
C LEU A 19 -6.29 2.18 12.36
N ALA A 20 -5.08 2.73 12.30
CA ALA A 20 -3.84 1.96 12.38
C ALA A 20 -3.74 1.16 13.68
N SER A 21 -4.23 1.69 14.81
CA SER A 21 -4.23 0.96 16.08
C SER A 21 -5.22 -0.23 16.13
N LEU A 22 -6.28 -0.18 15.32
CA LEU A 22 -7.33 -1.20 15.30
C LEU A 22 -7.07 -2.31 14.28
N LEU A 23 -6.36 -1.99 13.19
CA LEU A 23 -6.05 -2.94 12.12
C LEU A 23 -5.37 -4.24 12.59
N PRO A 24 -4.37 -4.24 13.50
CA PRO A 24 -3.72 -5.48 13.93
C PRO A 24 -4.67 -6.49 14.57
N ARG A 25 -5.77 -6.01 15.20
CA ARG A 25 -6.76 -6.84 15.90
C ARG A 25 -8.02 -7.05 15.10
N ASN A 26 -8.16 -6.39 13.96
CA ASN A 26 -9.33 -6.53 13.12
C ASN A 26 -9.31 -7.93 12.48
N GLN A 27 -10.39 -8.69 12.68
CA GLN A 27 -10.53 -10.06 12.19
C GLN A 27 -11.54 -10.21 11.05
N SER A 28 -12.14 -9.12 10.57
CA SER A 28 -13.23 -9.16 9.59
C SER A 28 -12.92 -8.38 8.31
N LEU A 29 -12.12 -7.32 8.40
CA LEU A 29 -11.81 -6.44 7.28
C LEU A 29 -10.96 -7.19 6.25
N LYS A 30 -11.47 -7.26 5.02
CA LYS A 30 -10.81 -7.87 3.87
C LYS A 30 -10.21 -6.86 2.91
N THR A 31 -10.81 -5.68 2.81
CA THR A 31 -10.40 -4.62 1.89
C THR A 31 -10.30 -3.30 2.63
N LEU A 32 -9.21 -2.57 2.41
CA LEU A 32 -9.00 -1.23 2.91
C LEU A 32 -8.62 -0.34 1.73
N SER A 33 -9.45 0.66 1.44
CA SER A 33 -9.20 1.67 0.41
C SER A 33 -8.99 3.04 1.06
N ILE A 34 -7.83 3.64 0.84
CA ILE A 34 -7.48 5.00 1.27
C ILE A 34 -6.95 5.72 0.05
N ILE A 35 -7.78 6.54 -0.57
CA ILE A 35 -7.59 6.99 -1.97
C ILE A 35 -7.75 8.50 -2.09
N ASN A 36 -7.26 9.10 -3.18
CA ASN A 36 -7.43 10.54 -3.49
C ASN A 36 -6.83 11.48 -2.43
N ASP A 37 -5.50 11.44 -2.28
CA ASP A 37 -4.69 12.30 -1.38
C ASP A 37 -5.08 12.27 0.11
N LEU A 38 -5.64 11.15 0.58
CA LEU A 38 -5.99 10.96 1.99
C LEU A 38 -4.80 10.46 2.83
N ILE A 39 -3.71 10.05 2.20
CA ILE A 39 -2.52 9.50 2.86
C ILE A 39 -1.24 9.89 2.11
N GLY A 40 -0.14 10.06 2.85
CA GLY A 40 1.20 10.21 2.30
C GLY A 40 2.18 9.24 2.97
N ASP A 41 3.46 9.37 2.66
CA ASP A 41 4.50 8.41 3.08
C ASP A 41 4.48 8.06 4.58
N ASN A 42 4.34 9.03 5.48
CA ASN A 42 4.28 8.78 6.93
C ASN A 42 3.07 7.91 7.33
N GLY A 43 1.92 8.15 6.70
CA GLY A 43 0.73 7.34 6.91
C GLY A 43 0.94 5.93 6.39
N VAL A 44 1.54 5.77 5.21
CA VAL A 44 1.85 4.47 4.60
C VAL A 44 2.81 3.67 5.48
N MET A 45 3.87 4.29 6.01
CA MET A 45 4.81 3.62 6.92
C MET A 45 4.12 3.13 8.19
N THR A 46 3.27 3.96 8.80
CA THR A 46 2.47 3.59 9.97
C THR A 46 1.48 2.46 9.65
N LEU A 47 0.84 2.53 8.48
CA LEU A 47 -0.10 1.51 8.01
C LEU A 47 0.61 0.17 7.79
N ALA A 48 1.79 0.18 7.14
CA ALA A 48 2.59 -1.00 6.90
C ALA A 48 3.00 -1.70 8.19
N GLU A 49 3.41 -0.94 9.21
CA GLU A 49 3.71 -1.48 10.53
C GLU A 49 2.48 -2.14 11.16
N SER A 50 1.32 -1.46 11.11
CA SER A 50 0.08 -1.99 11.69
C SER A 50 -0.42 -3.27 11.00
N LEU A 51 -0.21 -3.38 9.69
CA LEU A 51 -0.68 -4.51 8.89
C LEU A 51 0.28 -5.70 8.93
N ARG A 52 1.51 -5.55 9.42
CA ARG A 52 2.52 -6.61 9.41
C ARG A 52 2.01 -7.94 9.99
N ASN A 53 1.23 -7.88 11.07
CA ASN A 53 0.66 -9.04 11.76
C ASN A 53 -0.85 -9.21 11.52
N ASN A 54 -1.47 -8.37 10.69
CA ASN A 54 -2.87 -8.55 10.31
C ASN A 54 -2.97 -9.80 9.41
N VAL A 55 -3.91 -10.69 9.71
CA VAL A 55 -4.09 -11.97 9.01
C VAL A 55 -5.36 -12.02 8.15
N THR A 56 -6.10 -10.91 8.04
CA THR A 56 -7.42 -10.89 7.42
C THR A 56 -7.51 -10.00 6.20
N LEU A 57 -6.76 -8.91 6.16
CA LEU A 57 -6.75 -7.96 5.07
C LEU A 57 -6.09 -8.63 3.85
N GLN A 58 -6.82 -8.61 2.74
CA GLN A 58 -6.47 -9.22 1.47
C GLN A 58 -6.19 -8.17 0.39
N CYS A 59 -6.85 -7.02 0.46
CA CYS A 59 -6.67 -5.93 -0.50
C CYS A 59 -6.39 -4.61 0.21
N LEU A 60 -5.29 -3.96 -0.19
CA LEU A 60 -4.93 -2.61 0.20
C LEU A 60 -4.87 -1.74 -1.05
N ASP A 61 -5.79 -0.79 -1.14
CA ASP A 61 -5.91 0.14 -2.26
C ASP A 61 -5.52 1.55 -1.79
N LEU A 62 -4.41 2.04 -2.34
CA LEU A 62 -3.83 3.36 -2.08
C LEU A 62 -3.83 4.23 -3.33
N HIS A 63 -4.73 3.99 -4.28
CA HIS A 63 -4.70 4.70 -5.54
C HIS A 63 -4.90 6.22 -5.39
N GLY A 64 -4.29 6.98 -6.28
CA GLY A 64 -4.52 8.43 -6.37
C GLY A 64 -4.01 9.22 -5.17
N ASN A 65 -3.03 8.70 -4.43
CA ASN A 65 -2.35 9.45 -3.37
C ASN A 65 -1.00 9.95 -3.87
N LEU A 66 -0.96 11.17 -4.38
CA LEU A 66 0.25 11.78 -4.94
C LEU A 66 1.33 12.05 -3.88
N SER A 67 0.96 12.07 -2.59
CA SER A 67 1.90 12.20 -1.48
C SER A 67 2.57 10.88 -1.05
N ILE A 68 2.30 9.77 -1.75
CA ILE A 68 3.06 8.52 -1.64
C ILE A 68 4.20 8.58 -2.65
N THR A 69 5.43 8.53 -2.17
CA THR A 69 6.64 8.57 -2.98
C THR A 69 7.46 7.31 -2.78
N SER A 70 8.62 7.21 -3.44
CA SER A 70 9.56 6.12 -3.20
C SER A 70 10.02 6.00 -1.74
N ALA A 71 9.84 7.02 -0.90
CA ALA A 71 10.27 7.02 0.50
C ALA A 71 9.57 5.95 1.36
N SER A 72 8.30 5.64 1.11
CA SER A 72 7.55 4.63 1.89
C SER A 72 7.61 3.21 1.28
N THR A 73 8.20 3.05 0.09
CA THR A 73 8.23 1.76 -0.62
C THR A 73 9.01 0.67 0.11
N GLY A 74 10.02 1.03 0.91
CA GLY A 74 10.73 0.07 1.77
C GLY A 74 9.80 -0.58 2.81
N SER A 75 8.97 0.21 3.49
CA SER A 75 8.02 -0.30 4.48
C SER A 75 6.92 -1.15 3.82
N LEU A 76 6.43 -0.75 2.66
CA LEU A 76 5.50 -1.56 1.88
C LEU A 76 6.17 -2.87 1.42
N ALA A 77 7.41 -2.85 0.95
CA ALA A 77 8.13 -4.05 0.54
C ALA A 77 8.34 -5.02 1.71
N GLU A 78 8.62 -4.52 2.92
CA GLU A 78 8.68 -5.35 4.13
C GLU A 78 7.30 -5.92 4.52
N LEU A 79 6.24 -5.10 4.45
CA LEU A 79 4.87 -5.58 4.63
C LEU A 79 4.58 -6.73 3.66
N LEU A 80 4.87 -6.53 2.38
CA LEU A 80 4.70 -7.55 1.34
C LEU A 80 5.60 -8.76 1.56
N ARG A 81 6.72 -8.65 2.26
CA ARG A 81 7.59 -9.81 2.52
C ARG A 81 7.06 -10.68 3.66
N TYR A 82 6.48 -10.07 4.69
CA TYR A 82 6.15 -10.75 5.94
C TYR A 82 4.65 -10.95 6.17
N ASN A 83 3.78 -10.17 5.52
CA ASN A 83 2.35 -10.33 5.64
C ASN A 83 1.88 -11.53 4.80
N GLY A 84 1.20 -12.47 5.48
CA GLY A 84 0.70 -13.71 4.89
C GLY A 84 -0.76 -13.68 4.41
N SER A 85 -1.45 -12.53 4.46
CA SER A 85 -2.85 -12.41 4.07
C SER A 85 -3.09 -11.50 2.87
N LEU A 86 -2.24 -10.48 2.67
CA LEU A 86 -2.39 -9.48 1.63
C LEU A 86 -2.10 -10.10 0.26
N SER A 87 -3.11 -10.11 -0.59
CA SER A 87 -3.05 -10.65 -1.95
C SER A 87 -3.04 -9.58 -3.04
N THR A 88 -3.47 -8.36 -2.70
CA THR A 88 -3.55 -7.24 -3.65
C THR A 88 -3.03 -5.97 -2.98
N LEU A 89 -2.10 -5.29 -3.65
CA LEU A 89 -1.68 -3.93 -3.34
C LEU A 89 -1.85 -3.07 -4.59
N SER A 90 -2.62 -1.99 -4.48
CA SER A 90 -2.69 -0.97 -5.54
C SER A 90 -2.05 0.32 -5.05
N VAL A 91 -1.04 0.79 -5.76
CA VAL A 91 -0.40 2.11 -5.58
C VAL A 91 -0.40 2.86 -6.90
N PHE A 92 -1.41 2.59 -7.74
CA PHE A 92 -1.62 3.26 -9.01
C PHE A 92 -1.87 4.76 -8.81
N HIS A 93 -1.37 5.59 -9.73
CA HIS A 93 -1.51 7.04 -9.68
C HIS A 93 -0.92 7.63 -8.37
N THR A 94 0.30 7.21 -8.04
CA THR A 94 1.11 7.77 -6.93
C THR A 94 2.38 8.44 -7.48
N SER A 95 3.20 9.03 -6.61
CA SER A 95 4.48 9.64 -7.00
C SER A 95 5.67 8.69 -6.78
N ILE A 96 5.43 7.38 -6.82
CA ILE A 96 6.47 6.37 -6.73
C ILE A 96 7.33 6.40 -8.01
N GLY A 97 8.65 6.51 -7.84
CA GLY A 97 9.58 6.41 -8.96
C GLY A 97 9.86 4.96 -9.35
N THR A 98 10.48 4.74 -10.51
CA THR A 98 10.80 3.40 -11.03
C THR A 98 11.62 2.55 -10.04
N ASP A 99 12.57 3.13 -9.32
CA ASP A 99 13.34 2.40 -8.30
C ASP A 99 12.46 1.91 -7.15
N GLY A 100 11.46 2.71 -6.76
CA GLY A 100 10.47 2.33 -5.75
C GLY A 100 9.53 1.24 -6.24
N ALA A 101 9.09 1.32 -7.49
CA ALA A 101 8.30 0.27 -8.14
C ALA A 101 9.05 -1.08 -8.17
N LEU A 102 10.34 -1.07 -8.53
CA LEU A 102 11.20 -2.26 -8.49
C LEU A 102 11.35 -2.81 -7.06
N ALA A 103 11.49 -1.94 -6.06
CA ALA A 103 11.54 -2.35 -4.66
C ALA A 103 10.25 -3.04 -4.20
N LEU A 104 9.07 -2.56 -4.63
CA LEU A 104 7.77 -3.17 -4.33
C LEU A 104 7.57 -4.52 -5.03
N ALA A 105 8.10 -4.67 -6.24
CA ALA A 105 7.97 -5.89 -7.01
C ALA A 105 8.97 -6.98 -6.59
N HIS A 106 10.10 -6.62 -5.95
CA HIS A 106 11.08 -7.61 -5.49
C HIS A 106 10.52 -8.66 -4.48
N PRO A 107 9.71 -8.31 -3.46
CA PRO A 107 9.07 -9.27 -2.56
C PRO A 107 8.21 -10.35 -3.23
N LEU A 108 7.69 -10.10 -4.45
CA LEU A 108 6.85 -11.05 -5.20
C LEU A 108 7.56 -12.39 -5.46
N ARG A 109 8.90 -12.41 -5.51
CA ARG A 109 9.67 -13.65 -5.69
C ARG A 109 9.49 -14.65 -4.54
N SER A 110 9.28 -14.12 -3.34
CA SER A 110 9.31 -14.90 -2.09
C SER A 110 7.96 -14.94 -1.37
N ASN A 111 7.01 -14.07 -1.74
CA ASN A 111 5.68 -14.07 -1.15
C ASN A 111 4.68 -14.78 -2.09
N GLU A 112 4.25 -15.98 -1.70
CA GLU A 112 3.23 -16.77 -2.43
C GLU A 112 1.80 -16.21 -2.29
N LYS A 113 1.59 -15.23 -1.41
CA LYS A 113 0.26 -14.67 -1.10
C LYS A 113 -0.07 -13.45 -1.94
N LEU A 114 0.90 -12.57 -2.20
CA LEU A 114 0.69 -11.43 -3.06
C LEU A 114 0.54 -11.90 -4.51
N LYS A 115 -0.63 -11.66 -5.08
CA LYS A 115 -0.98 -12.07 -6.44
C LYS A 115 -1.00 -10.91 -7.41
N PHE A 116 -1.36 -9.73 -6.91
CA PHE A 116 -1.58 -8.53 -7.73
C PHE A 116 -0.87 -7.35 -7.09
N LEU A 117 0.02 -6.72 -7.86
CA LEU A 117 0.68 -5.47 -7.52
C LEU A 117 0.38 -4.48 -8.64
N GLU A 118 -0.55 -3.56 -8.41
CA GLU A 118 -0.92 -2.55 -9.41
C GLU A 118 -0.03 -1.31 -9.24
N LEU A 119 0.75 -1.04 -10.28
CA LEU A 119 1.65 0.10 -10.41
C LEU A 119 1.24 0.96 -11.62
N ASP A 120 1.72 2.20 -11.70
CA ASP A 120 1.55 3.01 -12.91
C ASP A 120 2.20 2.34 -14.13
N LYS A 121 1.51 2.42 -15.28
CA LYS A 121 1.92 1.76 -16.53
C LYS A 121 3.36 2.08 -16.96
N GLN A 122 3.84 3.27 -16.61
CA GLN A 122 5.21 3.71 -16.89
C GLN A 122 6.30 2.82 -16.25
N HIS A 123 5.97 2.07 -15.19
CA HIS A 123 6.91 1.18 -14.51
C HIS A 123 6.89 -0.25 -15.04
N GLU A 124 5.84 -0.66 -15.75
CA GLU A 124 5.65 -2.04 -16.23
C GLU A 124 6.84 -2.54 -17.05
N HIS A 125 7.37 -1.71 -17.96
CA HIS A 125 8.52 -2.08 -18.78
C HIS A 125 9.77 -2.35 -17.94
N ALA A 126 10.05 -1.51 -16.94
CA ALA A 126 11.20 -1.69 -16.06
C ALA A 126 11.04 -2.91 -15.15
N CYS A 127 9.83 -3.14 -14.63
CA CYS A 127 9.49 -4.31 -13.82
C CYS A 127 9.64 -5.60 -14.62
N HIS A 128 9.11 -5.70 -15.84
CA HIS A 128 9.27 -6.89 -16.70
C HIS A 128 10.73 -7.18 -17.05
N LEU A 129 11.52 -6.14 -17.36
CA LEU A 129 12.94 -6.31 -17.67
C LEU A 129 13.75 -6.81 -16.47
N SER A 130 13.42 -6.33 -15.27
CA SER A 130 14.18 -6.62 -14.06
C SER A 130 13.67 -7.88 -13.32
N LEU A 131 12.40 -8.24 -13.51
CA LEU A 131 11.68 -9.24 -12.74
C LEU A 131 10.80 -10.09 -13.68
N PRO A 132 11.34 -11.18 -14.27
CA PRO A 132 10.64 -11.99 -15.27
C PRO A 132 9.42 -12.76 -14.73
N TYR A 133 9.15 -12.70 -13.43
CA TYR A 133 8.01 -13.32 -12.75
C TYR A 133 6.90 -12.32 -12.39
N TYR A 134 7.06 -11.03 -12.74
CA TYR A 134 6.02 -10.03 -12.55
C TYR A 134 4.95 -10.22 -13.63
N GLU A 135 3.78 -10.72 -13.24
CA GLU A 135 2.56 -10.75 -14.07
C GLU A 135 1.51 -9.85 -13.39
N HIS A 136 0.83 -9.01 -14.18
CA HIS A 136 -0.05 -7.91 -13.72
C HIS A 136 -1.16 -8.34 -12.75
#